data_AF-A0A1G2Y2R0-F1
#
_entry.id   AF-A0A1G2Y2R0-F1
#
_cell.length_a   1.000
_cell.length_b   1.000
_cell.length_c   1.000
_cell.angle_alpha   90.00
_cell.angle_beta   90.00
_cell.angle_gamma   90.00
#
_symmetry.space_group_name_H-M   'P 1'
#
loop_
_entity.id
_entity.type
_entity.pdbx_description
1 polymer ?
#
loop_
_entity_poly.entity_id
_entity_poly.type
_entity_poly.pdbx_seq_one_letter_code
_entity_poly.pdbx_strand_id
1 'polypeptide(L)'
;MKNEKKDRWDKVDIILKPVGGLLTAIAVSSLGFFGSQFLAHRQSIETNSRLYTELLSKREEAESELRKDMFKSIIDSFLKQGPASIEEKVLNLELLIYNFHESINLKPLFIHLKKELTEKVFEDETRMAYLERLNKVAKEITRKQMFVLEGAGDSFSRTIEFDRLQNEHVKLYPGNLKVNDIERIFRIIVLKADHDAKELKIRLEIITPDDPNRERDTDQKEDTYITCEFWVGFFDFPMIDNTRLSHDQRSAIVITNFTESTANVTLLEFPGSHASLKEKPYLQEVIENLNKTGKSLGESKMK
;
A
#
# COMPACT_ATOMS: atom_id res chain seq x y z
N MET A 1 -43.78 55.22 72.69
CA MET A 1 -44.01 54.09 71.75
C MET A 1 -42.72 53.84 71.00
N LYS A 2 -42.24 52.59 71.09
CA LYS A 2 -41.01 52.05 70.50
C LYS A 2 -41.17 52.03 68.98
N ASN A 3 -40.24 52.61 68.21
CA ASN A 3 -40.18 52.39 66.77
C ASN A 3 -38.76 51.96 66.40
N GLU A 4 -38.62 50.65 66.23
CA GLU A 4 -37.42 49.96 65.79
C GLU A 4 -37.07 50.40 64.36
N LYS A 5 -35.80 50.80 64.15
CA LYS A 5 -35.26 50.97 62.81
C LYS A 5 -35.23 49.60 62.14
N LYS A 6 -36.21 49.34 61.28
CA LYS A 6 -36.23 48.17 60.40
C LYS A 6 -35.03 48.17 59.47
N ASP A 7 -34.53 46.97 59.31
CA ASP A 7 -33.17 46.62 59.04
C ASP A 7 -32.85 46.74 57.54
N ARG A 8 -31.67 47.28 57.19
CA ARG A 8 -31.17 47.25 55.81
C ARG A 8 -30.91 45.81 55.37
N TRP A 9 -30.74 44.89 56.33
CA TRP A 9 -30.61 43.45 56.10
C TRP A 9 -31.92 42.78 55.65
N ASP A 10 -33.10 43.21 56.14
CA ASP A 10 -34.39 42.65 55.71
C ASP A 10 -34.68 42.90 54.22
N LYS A 11 -34.22 44.03 53.68
CA LYS A 11 -34.37 44.35 52.24
C LYS A 11 -33.44 43.51 51.35
N VAL A 12 -32.26 43.17 51.86
CA VAL A 12 -31.34 42.26 51.16
C VAL A 12 -31.92 40.84 51.19
N ASP A 13 -32.52 40.44 52.30
CA ASP A 13 -33.08 39.10 52.51
C ASP A 13 -34.33 38.81 51.65
N ILE A 14 -35.15 39.83 51.34
CA ILE A 14 -36.30 39.73 50.43
C ILE A 14 -35.87 39.54 48.96
N ILE A 15 -34.73 40.12 48.57
CA ILE A 15 -34.17 39.97 47.21
C ILE A 15 -33.34 38.68 47.10
N LEU A 16 -32.63 38.27 48.17
CA LEU A 16 -31.81 37.07 48.17
C LEU A 16 -32.62 35.77 48.11
N LYS A 17 -33.82 35.72 48.70
CA LYS A 17 -34.66 34.50 48.75
C LYS A 17 -35.02 33.93 47.37
N PRO A 18 -35.47 34.72 46.38
CA PRO A 18 -35.69 34.20 45.02
C PRO A 18 -34.41 34.10 44.18
N VAL A 19 -33.38 34.91 44.48
CA VAL A 19 -32.11 34.92 43.72
C VAL A 19 -31.21 33.73 44.07
N GLY A 20 -31.25 33.25 45.31
CA GLY A 20 -30.47 32.10 45.77
C GLY A 20 -30.78 30.82 44.99
N GLY A 21 -32.06 30.55 44.75
CA GLY A 21 -32.50 29.39 43.96
C GLY A 21 -32.01 29.44 42.51
N LEU A 22 -32.05 30.63 41.90
CA LEU A 22 -31.56 30.85 40.53
C LEU A 22 -30.03 30.66 40.44
N LEU A 23 -29.28 31.19 41.41
CA LEU A 23 -27.82 31.04 41.45
C LEU A 23 -27.40 29.58 41.65
N THR A 24 -28.10 28.83 42.50
CA THR A 24 -27.85 27.38 42.64
C THR A 24 -28.18 26.62 41.37
N ALA A 25 -29.26 26.97 40.67
CA ALA A 25 -29.63 26.32 39.41
C ALA A 25 -28.60 26.61 38.30
N ILE A 26 -28.07 27.84 38.23
CA ILE A 26 -27.00 28.21 37.30
C ILE A 26 -25.72 27.47 37.63
N ALA A 27 -25.30 27.43 38.90
CA ALA A 27 -24.08 26.74 39.31
C ALA A 27 -24.13 25.23 39.00
N VAL A 28 -25.25 24.57 39.32
CA VAL A 28 -25.45 23.14 39.02
C VAL A 28 -25.49 22.89 37.51
N SER A 29 -26.16 23.76 36.74
CA SER A 29 -26.22 23.64 35.28
C SER A 29 -24.87 23.87 34.61
N SER A 30 -24.09 24.86 35.08
CA SER A 30 -22.74 25.11 34.58
C SER A 30 -21.79 23.95 34.90
N LEU A 31 -21.82 23.43 36.13
CA LEU A 31 -21.04 22.25 36.51
C LEU A 31 -21.45 21.02 35.68
N GLY A 32 -22.75 20.82 35.45
CA GLY A 32 -23.26 19.77 34.58
C GLY A 32 -22.80 19.94 33.13
N PHE A 33 -22.80 21.16 32.59
CA PHE A 33 -22.35 21.45 31.23
C PHE A 33 -20.84 21.23 31.06
N PHE A 34 -20.02 21.78 31.95
CA PHE A 34 -18.56 21.61 31.91
C PHE A 34 -18.14 20.16 32.19
N GLY A 35 -18.79 19.50 33.15
CA GLY A 35 -18.57 18.09 33.46
C GLY A 35 -18.95 17.17 32.30
N SER A 36 -20.10 17.45 31.64
CA SER A 36 -20.56 16.71 30.47
C SER A 36 -19.61 16.86 29.28
N GLN A 37 -19.11 18.07 29.00
CA GLN A 37 -18.13 18.25 27.92
C GLN A 37 -16.80 17.54 28.18
N PHE A 38 -16.33 17.50 29.44
CA PHE A 38 -15.11 16.78 29.81
C PHE A 38 -15.28 15.25 29.71
N LEU A 39 -16.41 14.72 30.18
CA LEU A 39 -16.73 13.29 30.07
C LEU A 39 -16.96 12.87 28.60
N ALA A 40 -17.67 13.69 27.82
CA ALA A 40 -17.92 13.42 26.41
C ALA A 40 -16.62 13.31 25.62
N HIS A 41 -15.60 14.13 25.94
CA HIS A 41 -14.30 14.03 25.31
C HIS A 41 -13.61 12.68 25.61
N ARG A 42 -13.61 12.24 26.88
CA ARG A 42 -13.06 10.93 27.28
C ARG A 42 -13.81 9.75 26.65
N GLN A 43 -15.14 9.81 26.64
CA GLN A 43 -15.98 8.77 26.04
C GLN A 43 -15.80 8.66 24.53
N SER A 44 -15.59 9.79 23.84
CA SER A 44 -15.35 9.78 22.39
C SER A 44 -14.03 9.07 22.02
N ILE A 45 -12.96 9.26 22.81
CA ILE A 45 -11.68 8.59 22.61
C ILE A 45 -11.80 7.08 22.83
N GLU A 46 -12.51 6.65 23.88
CA GLU A 46 -12.74 5.23 24.18
C GLU A 46 -13.62 4.55 23.12
N THR A 47 -14.69 5.22 22.69
CA THR A 47 -15.60 4.73 21.65
C THR A 47 -14.89 4.59 20.31
N ASN A 48 -14.12 5.60 19.91
CA ASN A 48 -13.33 5.54 18.69
C ASN A 48 -12.31 4.39 18.73
N SER A 49 -11.58 4.24 19.84
CA SER A 49 -10.61 3.15 20.00
C SER A 49 -11.25 1.76 19.88
N ARG A 50 -12.46 1.60 20.43
CA ARG A 50 -13.23 0.36 20.31
C ARG A 50 -13.68 0.10 18.88
N LEU A 51 -14.23 1.11 18.19
CA LEU A 51 -14.62 1.01 16.78
C LEU A 51 -13.43 0.66 15.88
N TYR A 52 -12.26 1.28 16.11
CA TYR A 52 -11.03 0.94 15.40
C TYR A 52 -10.60 -0.51 15.65
N THR A 53 -10.66 -0.97 16.90
CA THR A 53 -10.31 -2.36 17.26
C THR A 53 -11.28 -3.34 16.60
N GLU A 54 -12.57 -3.02 16.58
CA GLU A 54 -13.59 -3.85 15.93
C GLU A 54 -13.43 -3.88 14.41
N LEU A 55 -13.16 -2.74 13.76
CA LEU A 55 -12.88 -2.68 12.33
C LEU A 55 -11.60 -3.44 11.96
N LEU A 56 -10.54 -3.31 12.75
CA LEU A 56 -9.30 -4.07 12.56
C LEU A 56 -9.54 -5.57 12.72
N SER A 57 -10.26 -5.97 13.76
CA SER A 57 -10.63 -7.37 13.98
C SER A 57 -11.50 -7.90 12.84
N LYS A 58 -12.47 -7.12 12.35
CA LYS A 58 -13.34 -7.48 11.23
C LYS A 58 -12.57 -7.59 9.91
N ARG A 59 -11.62 -6.68 9.69
CA ARG A 59 -10.70 -6.75 8.55
C ARG A 59 -9.81 -8.00 8.64
N GLU A 60 -9.23 -8.28 9.81
CA GLU A 60 -8.37 -9.46 10.01
C GLU A 60 -9.15 -10.77 9.84
N GLU A 61 -10.39 -10.81 10.32
CA GLU A 61 -11.32 -11.93 10.11
C GLU A 61 -11.62 -12.13 8.62
N ALA A 62 -12.06 -11.08 7.92
CA ALA A 62 -12.38 -11.14 6.49
C ALA A 62 -11.17 -11.51 5.64
N GLU A 63 -9.99 -11.00 5.96
CA GLU A 63 -8.75 -11.32 5.25
C GLU A 63 -8.30 -12.77 5.50
N SER A 64 -8.53 -13.29 6.71
CA SER A 64 -8.24 -14.69 7.05
C SER A 64 -9.22 -15.65 6.36
N GLU A 65 -10.50 -15.29 6.29
CA GLU A 65 -11.52 -16.04 5.56
C GLU A 65 -11.23 -16.05 4.06
N LEU A 66 -10.92 -14.88 3.48
CA LEU A 66 -10.50 -14.76 2.08
C LEU A 66 -9.27 -15.65 1.80
N ARG A 67 -8.21 -15.59 2.63
CA ARG A 67 -7.04 -16.47 2.46
C ARG A 67 -7.39 -17.95 2.53
N LYS A 68 -8.32 -18.36 3.41
CA LYS A 68 -8.78 -19.75 3.53
C LYS A 68 -9.53 -20.20 2.28
N ASP A 69 -10.45 -19.38 1.77
CA ASP A 69 -11.23 -19.69 0.57
C ASP A 69 -10.34 -19.72 -0.68
N MET A 70 -9.41 -18.77 -0.78
CA MET A 70 -8.38 -18.77 -1.81
C MET A 70 -7.51 -20.01 -1.74
N PHE A 71 -7.01 -20.38 -0.56
CA PHE A 71 -6.20 -21.58 -0.37
C PHE A 71 -6.96 -22.83 -0.78
N LYS A 72 -8.23 -22.96 -0.35
CA LYS A 72 -9.09 -24.07 -0.73
C LYS A 72 -9.27 -24.15 -2.25
N SER A 73 -9.52 -23.01 -2.92
CA SER A 73 -9.62 -22.93 -4.38
C SER A 73 -8.33 -23.39 -5.06
N ILE A 74 -7.16 -22.95 -4.57
CA ILE A 74 -5.85 -23.39 -5.09
C ILE A 74 -5.67 -24.89 -4.89
N ILE A 75 -5.92 -25.43 -3.69
CA ILE A 75 -5.82 -26.87 -3.42
C ILE A 75 -6.74 -27.66 -4.34
N ASP A 76 -8.00 -27.24 -4.45
CA ASP A 76 -9.01 -27.92 -5.24
C ASP A 76 -8.71 -27.88 -6.75
N SER A 77 -8.11 -26.80 -7.22
CA SER A 77 -7.84 -26.57 -8.65
C SER A 77 -6.47 -27.09 -9.10
N PHE A 78 -5.45 -27.03 -8.25
CA PHE A 78 -4.07 -27.43 -8.59
C PHE A 78 -3.59 -28.72 -7.93
N LEU A 79 -4.07 -29.06 -6.73
CA LEU A 79 -3.52 -30.15 -5.92
C LEU A 79 -4.46 -31.36 -5.76
N LYS A 80 -5.67 -31.32 -6.34
CA LYS A 80 -6.52 -32.53 -6.42
C LYS A 80 -5.82 -33.61 -7.25
N GLN A 81 -5.65 -34.78 -6.65
CA GLN A 81 -4.97 -35.92 -7.22
C GLN A 81 -5.76 -36.51 -8.40
N GLY A 82 -5.19 -36.34 -9.59
CA GLY A 82 -5.55 -36.97 -10.86
C GLY A 82 -4.50 -36.54 -11.90
N PRO A 83 -4.33 -37.24 -13.02
CA PRO A 83 -3.47 -36.79 -14.10
C PRO A 83 -4.13 -35.59 -14.81
N ALA A 84 -4.16 -34.43 -14.13
CA ALA A 84 -4.68 -33.21 -14.72
C ALA A 84 -3.85 -32.88 -15.97
N SER A 85 -4.54 -32.67 -17.08
CA SER A 85 -3.87 -32.29 -18.32
C SER A 85 -3.23 -30.91 -18.15
N ILE A 86 -2.22 -30.60 -18.95
CA ILE A 86 -1.61 -29.27 -18.89
C ILE A 86 -2.59 -28.17 -19.28
N GLU A 87 -3.52 -28.47 -20.18
CA GLU A 87 -4.59 -27.56 -20.52
C GLU A 87 -5.45 -27.20 -19.30
N GLU A 88 -5.83 -28.19 -18.50
CA GLU A 88 -6.57 -27.98 -17.26
C GLU A 88 -5.76 -27.13 -16.29
N LYS A 89 -4.45 -27.41 -16.12
CA LYS A 89 -3.58 -26.60 -15.26
C LYS A 89 -3.45 -25.15 -15.74
N VAL A 90 -3.32 -24.93 -17.05
CA VAL A 90 -3.29 -23.58 -17.64
C VAL A 90 -4.62 -22.88 -17.35
N LEU A 91 -5.75 -23.48 -17.70
CA LEU A 91 -7.07 -22.91 -17.46
C LEU A 91 -7.32 -22.58 -15.98
N ASN A 92 -6.96 -23.50 -15.09
CA ASN A 92 -7.08 -23.34 -13.64
C ASN A 92 -6.23 -22.16 -13.14
N LEU A 93 -5.01 -22.02 -13.67
CA LEU A 93 -4.17 -20.87 -13.38
C LEU A 93 -4.85 -19.56 -13.79
N GLU A 94 -5.40 -19.49 -15.01
CA GLU A 94 -6.08 -18.30 -15.49
C GLU A 94 -7.28 -17.90 -14.62
N LEU A 95 -8.12 -18.88 -14.30
CA LEU A 95 -9.29 -18.65 -13.43
C LEU A 95 -8.85 -18.13 -12.07
N LEU A 96 -7.83 -18.75 -11.47
CA LEU A 96 -7.29 -18.30 -10.20
C LEU A 96 -6.78 -16.86 -10.31
N ILE A 97 -6.01 -16.57 -11.34
CA ILE A 97 -5.42 -15.24 -11.56
C ILE A 97 -6.49 -14.16 -11.73
N TYR A 98 -7.48 -14.38 -12.60
CA TYR A 98 -8.50 -13.37 -12.85
C TYR A 98 -9.30 -13.00 -11.59
N ASN A 99 -9.45 -13.95 -10.66
CA ASN A 99 -10.18 -13.74 -9.42
C ASN A 99 -9.30 -13.25 -8.25
N PHE A 100 -8.00 -13.52 -8.27
CA PHE A 100 -7.15 -13.39 -7.07
C PHE A 100 -5.81 -12.66 -7.29
N HIS A 101 -5.61 -12.02 -8.43
CA HIS A 101 -4.38 -11.31 -8.78
C HIS A 101 -3.97 -10.19 -7.81
N GLU A 102 -4.90 -9.60 -7.05
CA GLU A 102 -4.57 -8.56 -6.06
C GLU A 102 -4.17 -9.13 -4.70
N SER A 103 -4.42 -10.42 -4.46
CA SER A 103 -4.46 -10.99 -3.11
C SER A 103 -3.40 -12.07 -2.86
N ILE A 104 -2.81 -12.67 -3.90
CA ILE A 104 -1.80 -13.75 -3.77
C ILE A 104 -0.62 -13.55 -4.73
N ASN A 105 0.57 -13.97 -4.29
CA ASN A 105 1.72 -14.13 -5.18
C ASN A 105 1.57 -15.38 -6.06
N LEU A 106 1.24 -15.15 -7.34
CA LEU A 106 1.01 -16.20 -8.33
C LEU A 106 2.26 -16.55 -9.15
N LYS A 107 3.35 -15.78 -9.01
CA LYS A 107 4.61 -16.00 -9.73
C LYS A 107 5.13 -17.44 -9.62
N PRO A 108 5.12 -18.10 -8.43
CA PRO A 108 5.57 -19.50 -8.32
C PRO A 108 4.77 -20.46 -9.19
N LEU A 109 3.46 -20.25 -9.34
CA LEU A 109 2.59 -21.11 -10.16
C LEU A 109 2.89 -20.95 -11.65
N PHE A 110 3.09 -19.70 -12.11
CA PHE A 110 3.53 -19.42 -13.47
C PHE A 110 4.88 -20.08 -13.79
N ILE A 111 5.87 -19.93 -12.90
CA ILE A 111 7.20 -20.52 -13.08
C ILE A 111 7.10 -22.04 -13.11
N HIS A 112 6.34 -22.65 -12.20
CA HIS A 112 6.15 -24.10 -12.16
C HIS A 112 5.53 -24.62 -13.45
N LEU A 113 4.48 -23.97 -13.95
CA LEU A 113 3.80 -24.39 -15.18
C LEU A 113 4.65 -24.15 -16.43
N LYS A 114 5.38 -23.03 -16.50
CA LYS A 114 6.38 -22.77 -17.56
C LYS A 114 7.44 -23.86 -17.57
N LYS A 115 7.97 -24.24 -16.41
CA LYS A 115 8.95 -25.33 -16.29
C LYS A 115 8.38 -26.67 -16.77
N GLU A 116 7.17 -27.03 -16.35
CA GLU A 116 6.50 -28.27 -16.78
C GLU A 116 6.26 -28.29 -18.31
N LEU A 117 5.92 -27.14 -18.92
CA LEU A 117 5.79 -26.97 -20.36
C LEU A 117 7.11 -27.11 -21.12
N THR A 118 8.23 -26.75 -20.50
CA THR A 118 9.57 -26.89 -21.09
C THR A 118 10.14 -28.31 -20.96
N GLU A 119 9.84 -29.02 -19.86
CA GLU A 119 10.43 -30.33 -19.56
C GLU A 119 9.72 -31.52 -20.23
N LYS A 120 8.41 -31.42 -20.49
CA LYS A 120 7.65 -32.50 -21.12
C LYS A 120 7.72 -32.41 -22.65
N VAL A 121 7.71 -33.57 -23.30
CA VAL A 121 7.70 -33.69 -24.76
C VAL A 121 6.29 -33.34 -25.28
N PHE A 122 6.15 -32.14 -25.85
CA PHE A 122 4.96 -31.71 -26.58
C PHE A 122 5.30 -31.48 -28.04
N GLU A 123 4.29 -31.47 -28.90
CA GLU A 123 4.40 -30.81 -30.19
C GLU A 123 4.73 -29.32 -29.95
N ASP A 124 5.70 -28.81 -30.70
CA ASP A 124 6.23 -27.45 -30.51
C ASP A 124 5.13 -26.39 -30.61
N GLU A 125 4.16 -26.58 -31.50
CA GLU A 125 3.05 -25.65 -31.69
C GLU A 125 2.15 -25.55 -30.46
N THR A 126 1.76 -26.69 -29.86
CA THR A 126 0.93 -26.72 -28.65
C THR A 126 1.64 -26.09 -27.46
N ARG A 127 2.94 -26.39 -27.30
CA ARG A 127 3.77 -25.80 -26.24
C ARG A 127 3.84 -24.28 -26.37
N MET A 128 4.10 -23.77 -27.57
CA MET A 128 4.16 -22.34 -27.83
C MET A 128 2.81 -21.65 -27.60
N ALA A 129 1.70 -22.30 -27.95
CA ALA A 129 0.36 -21.79 -27.68
C ALA A 129 0.09 -21.61 -26.18
N TYR A 130 0.43 -22.60 -25.34
CA TYR A 130 0.26 -22.48 -23.89
C TYR A 130 1.19 -21.43 -23.27
N LEU A 131 2.45 -21.34 -23.72
CA LEU A 131 3.38 -20.31 -23.24
C LEU A 131 2.90 -18.90 -23.60
N GLU A 132 2.39 -18.71 -24.82
CA GLU A 132 1.84 -17.42 -25.23
C GLU A 132 0.58 -17.06 -24.44
N ARG A 133 -0.29 -18.04 -24.18
CA ARG A 133 -1.46 -17.88 -23.32
C ARG A 133 -1.08 -17.44 -21.89
N LEU A 134 -0.08 -18.07 -21.28
CA LEU A 134 0.44 -17.66 -19.96
C LEU A 134 1.02 -16.24 -19.97
N ASN A 135 1.84 -15.91 -20.98
CA ASN A 135 2.40 -14.57 -21.11
C ASN A 135 1.31 -13.51 -21.31
N LYS A 136 0.27 -13.83 -22.09
CA LYS A 136 -0.87 -12.93 -22.33
C LYS A 136 -1.61 -12.62 -21.03
N VAL A 137 -1.94 -13.65 -20.24
CA VAL A 137 -2.64 -13.48 -18.97
C VAL A 137 -1.79 -12.68 -17.99
N ALA A 138 -0.49 -12.97 -17.89
CA ALA A 138 0.42 -12.21 -17.04
C ALA A 138 0.47 -10.72 -17.45
N LYS A 139 0.60 -10.42 -18.75
CA LYS A 139 0.56 -9.04 -19.27
C LYS A 139 -0.76 -8.33 -18.96
N GLU A 140 -1.89 -9.01 -19.11
CA GLU A 140 -3.21 -8.44 -18.80
C GLU A 140 -3.33 -8.06 -17.33
N ILE A 141 -2.87 -8.93 -16.43
CA ILE A 141 -2.87 -8.65 -14.99
C ILE A 141 -1.92 -7.53 -14.64
N THR A 142 -0.69 -7.55 -15.17
CA THR A 142 0.27 -6.47 -14.94
C THR A 142 -0.32 -5.13 -15.37
N ARG A 143 -0.99 -5.05 -16.53
CA ARG A 143 -1.68 -3.83 -16.97
C ARG A 143 -2.79 -3.40 -16.01
N LYS A 144 -3.60 -4.32 -15.50
CA LYS A 144 -4.65 -4.01 -14.52
C LYS A 144 -4.06 -3.47 -13.22
N GLN A 145 -3.03 -4.12 -12.69
CA GLN A 145 -2.36 -3.66 -11.48
C GLN A 145 -1.69 -2.30 -11.70
N MET A 146 -0.99 -2.10 -12.82
CA MET A 146 -0.41 -0.80 -13.18
C MET A 146 -1.45 0.31 -13.19
N PHE A 147 -2.61 0.09 -13.82
CA PHE A 147 -3.68 1.09 -13.85
C PHE A 147 -4.14 1.53 -12.45
N VAL A 148 -4.24 0.60 -11.50
CA VAL A 148 -4.58 0.91 -10.11
C VAL A 148 -3.45 1.68 -9.42
N LEU A 149 -2.20 1.26 -9.61
CA LEU A 149 -1.03 1.86 -8.98
C LEU A 149 -0.73 3.27 -9.52
N GLU A 150 -0.88 3.49 -10.83
CA GLU A 150 -0.74 4.79 -11.49
C GLU A 150 -1.81 5.79 -11.01
N GLY A 151 -3.00 5.31 -10.61
CA GLY A 151 -4.03 6.17 -10.05
C GLY A 151 -3.67 6.80 -8.70
N ALA A 152 -2.75 6.17 -7.95
CA ALA A 152 -2.30 6.64 -6.63
C ALA A 152 -0.83 7.06 -6.59
N GLY A 153 -0.11 6.87 -7.68
CA GLY A 153 1.32 7.05 -7.79
C GLY A 153 1.70 7.74 -9.09
N ASP A 154 2.89 7.43 -9.59
CA ASP A 154 3.42 7.97 -10.84
C ASP A 154 4.25 6.89 -11.55
N SER A 155 4.41 7.01 -12.87
CA SER A 155 5.12 6.02 -13.67
C SER A 155 5.80 6.61 -14.90
N PHE A 156 6.84 5.93 -15.38
CA PHE A 156 7.41 6.22 -16.69
C PHE A 156 7.80 4.94 -17.41
N SER A 157 7.72 4.98 -18.74
CA SER A 157 8.09 3.86 -19.60
C SER A 157 9.37 4.12 -20.39
N ARG A 158 10.12 3.07 -20.69
CA ARG A 158 11.30 3.10 -21.55
C ARG A 158 11.30 1.90 -22.49
N THR A 159 11.80 2.12 -23.70
CA THR A 159 12.06 1.07 -24.68
C THR A 159 13.56 0.76 -24.68
N ILE A 160 13.87 -0.53 -24.68
CA ILE A 160 15.22 -1.08 -24.71
C ILE A 160 15.39 -1.74 -26.07
N GLU A 161 16.41 -1.32 -26.82
CA GLU A 161 16.82 -1.95 -28.07
C GLU A 161 17.98 -2.93 -27.78
N PHE A 162 17.79 -4.20 -28.12
CA PHE A 162 18.77 -5.26 -27.78
C PHE A 162 20.06 -5.17 -28.59
N ASP A 163 20.05 -4.52 -29.75
CA ASP A 163 21.27 -4.24 -30.51
C ASP A 163 22.28 -3.42 -29.69
N ARG A 164 21.80 -2.62 -28.73
CA ARG A 164 22.66 -1.83 -27.84
C ARG A 164 23.25 -2.64 -26.68
N LEU A 165 22.72 -3.84 -26.41
CA LEU A 165 23.15 -4.73 -25.32
C LEU A 165 24.30 -5.67 -25.71
N GLN A 166 24.67 -5.76 -26.99
CA GLN A 166 25.57 -6.79 -27.49
C GLN A 166 26.98 -6.77 -26.86
N ASN A 167 27.42 -5.67 -26.23
CA ASN A 167 28.74 -5.59 -25.56
C ASN A 167 28.81 -4.72 -24.29
N GLU A 168 27.78 -3.95 -23.93
CA GLU A 168 27.80 -3.02 -22.78
C GLU A 168 26.46 -2.98 -22.03
N HIS A 169 26.50 -2.56 -20.77
CA HIS A 169 25.29 -2.28 -20.00
C HIS A 169 24.57 -1.07 -20.58
N VAL A 170 23.28 -1.19 -20.87
CA VAL A 170 22.49 -0.09 -21.44
C VAL A 170 21.91 0.76 -20.32
N LYS A 171 22.44 1.97 -20.16
CA LYS A 171 21.87 2.98 -19.25
C LYS A 171 20.72 3.70 -19.95
N LEU A 172 19.53 3.61 -19.39
CA LEU A 172 18.35 4.32 -19.90
C LEU A 172 18.33 5.76 -19.36
N TYR A 173 17.65 6.65 -20.08
CA TYR A 173 17.47 8.02 -19.64
C TYR A 173 16.72 8.04 -18.29
N PRO A 174 17.23 8.76 -17.27
CA PRO A 174 16.62 8.79 -15.95
C PRO A 174 15.16 9.25 -16.01
N GLY A 175 14.36 8.81 -15.05
CA GLY A 175 13.01 9.32 -14.85
C GLY A 175 12.89 9.94 -13.48
N ASN A 176 12.18 11.05 -13.39
CA ASN A 176 11.79 11.65 -12.12
C ASN A 176 10.34 11.29 -11.87
N LEU A 177 10.05 10.79 -10.69
CA LEU A 177 8.69 10.53 -10.23
C LEU A 177 8.46 11.29 -8.94
N LYS A 178 7.21 11.73 -8.73
CA LYS A 178 6.81 12.46 -7.54
C LYS A 178 5.54 11.86 -6.97
N VAL A 179 5.65 11.27 -5.78
CA VAL A 179 4.51 10.71 -5.03
C VAL A 179 4.50 11.30 -3.63
N ASN A 180 3.33 11.74 -3.15
CA ASN A 180 3.16 12.33 -1.80
C ASN A 180 4.21 13.41 -1.45
N ASP A 181 4.46 14.32 -2.39
CA ASP A 181 5.45 15.41 -2.28
C ASP A 181 6.93 15.03 -2.17
N ILE A 182 7.26 13.74 -2.33
CA ILE A 182 8.63 13.26 -2.37
C ILE A 182 9.01 13.01 -3.83
N GLU A 183 10.03 13.71 -4.30
CA GLU A 183 10.59 13.51 -5.63
C GLU A 183 11.74 12.50 -5.58
N ARG A 184 11.77 11.58 -6.54
CA ARG A 184 12.86 10.60 -6.70
C ARG A 184 13.32 10.53 -8.13
N ILE A 185 14.63 10.32 -8.28
CA ILE A 185 15.27 10.12 -9.57
C ILE A 185 15.62 8.64 -9.70
N PHE A 186 15.07 8.00 -10.72
CA PHE A 186 15.27 6.59 -11.03
C PHE A 186 16.18 6.43 -12.25
N ARG A 187 17.20 5.58 -12.11
CA ARG A 187 18.08 5.19 -13.22
C ARG A 187 17.98 3.69 -13.42
N ILE A 188 17.58 3.30 -14.63
CA ILE A 188 17.44 1.91 -15.03
C ILE A 188 18.64 1.56 -15.90
N ILE A 189 19.37 0.52 -15.50
CA ILE A 189 20.53 0.02 -16.22
C ILE A 189 20.27 -1.45 -16.57
N VAL A 190 20.20 -1.75 -17.86
CA VAL A 190 20.00 -3.12 -18.34
C VAL A 190 21.35 -3.81 -18.44
N LEU A 191 21.52 -4.88 -17.68
CA LEU A 191 22.77 -5.63 -17.60
C LEU A 191 22.80 -6.79 -18.59
N LYS A 192 21.70 -7.53 -18.72
CA LYS A 192 21.55 -8.70 -19.60
C LYS A 192 20.10 -8.87 -20.05
N ALA A 193 19.90 -9.50 -21.20
CA ALA A 193 18.60 -9.96 -21.68
C ALA A 193 18.65 -11.47 -21.93
N ASP A 194 17.65 -12.19 -21.44
CA ASP A 194 17.41 -13.61 -21.72
C ASP A 194 16.19 -13.70 -22.63
N HIS A 195 16.43 -14.03 -23.91
CA HIS A 195 15.39 -14.07 -24.94
C HIS A 195 14.49 -15.30 -24.81
N ASP A 196 15.02 -16.43 -24.30
CA ASP A 196 14.27 -17.67 -24.12
C ASP A 196 13.33 -17.53 -22.92
N ALA A 197 13.84 -16.97 -21.82
CA ALA A 197 13.06 -16.71 -20.63
C ALA A 197 12.13 -15.49 -20.80
N LYS A 198 12.43 -14.58 -21.74
CA LYS A 198 11.84 -13.24 -21.88
C LYS A 198 12.02 -12.40 -20.62
N GLU A 199 13.24 -12.40 -20.09
CA GLU A 199 13.61 -11.75 -18.84
C GLU A 199 14.76 -10.75 -19.06
N LEU A 200 14.80 -9.71 -18.23
CA LEU A 200 15.86 -8.70 -18.23
C LEU A 200 16.53 -8.68 -16.86
N LYS A 201 17.86 -8.71 -16.83
CA LYS A 201 18.61 -8.41 -15.62
C LYS A 201 18.82 -6.91 -15.55
N ILE A 202 18.25 -6.28 -14.52
CA ILE A 202 18.26 -4.83 -14.34
C ILE A 202 19.00 -4.46 -13.05
N ARG A 203 19.77 -3.38 -13.12
CA ARG A 203 20.20 -2.60 -11.95
C ARG A 203 19.34 -1.35 -11.89
N LEU A 204 18.66 -1.17 -10.77
CA LEU A 204 17.88 0.03 -10.48
C LEU A 204 18.64 0.86 -9.45
N GLU A 205 18.92 2.11 -9.78
CA GLU A 205 19.46 3.10 -8.86
C GLU A 205 18.36 4.14 -8.57
N ILE A 206 18.16 4.45 -7.29
CA ILE A 206 17.12 5.36 -6.81
C ILE A 206 17.79 6.42 -5.96
N ILE A 207 17.58 7.67 -6.32
CA ILE A 207 18.10 8.84 -5.60
C ILE A 207 16.89 9.57 -5.01
N THR A 208 16.89 9.80 -3.69
CA THR A 208 15.93 10.66 -3.00
C THR A 208 16.66 11.91 -2.53
N PRO A 209 16.51 13.04 -3.23
CA PRO A 209 17.10 14.31 -2.81
C PRO A 209 16.51 14.77 -1.47
N ASP A 210 17.33 15.34 -0.60
CA ASP A 210 16.88 15.98 0.66
C ASP A 210 15.96 15.10 1.55
N ASP A 211 16.34 13.84 1.82
CA ASP A 211 15.51 12.91 2.62
C ASP A 211 15.29 13.43 4.07
N PRO A 212 14.05 13.82 4.46
CA PRO A 212 13.78 14.46 5.74
C PRO A 212 13.81 13.49 6.94
N ASN A 213 13.92 12.18 6.72
CA ASN A 213 13.85 11.15 7.77
C ASN A 213 15.21 10.60 8.23
N ARG A 214 16.35 11.06 7.67
CA ARG A 214 17.67 10.68 8.19
C ARG A 214 17.97 11.47 9.46
N GLU A 215 18.41 10.79 10.53
CA GLU A 215 18.77 11.43 11.81
C GLU A 215 19.76 12.58 11.57
N ARG A 216 19.39 13.77 12.07
CA ARG A 216 20.12 15.04 11.96
C ARG A 216 21.38 15.06 12.81
N ASP A 217 22.30 14.13 12.61
CA ASP A 217 23.56 14.10 13.37
C ASP A 217 24.72 14.77 12.62
N THR A 218 24.50 15.20 11.38
CA THR A 218 25.45 16.05 10.63
C THR A 218 24.69 17.06 9.78
N ASP A 219 25.11 18.33 9.80
CA ASP A 219 24.58 19.49 9.03
C ASP A 219 24.65 19.34 7.49
N GLN A 220 24.72 18.12 6.97
CA GLN A 220 24.74 17.82 5.54
C GLN A 220 23.45 17.09 5.16
N LYS A 221 22.60 17.77 4.39
CA LYS A 221 21.53 17.15 3.62
C LYS A 221 22.18 16.21 2.60
N GLU A 222 22.27 14.93 2.93
CA GLU A 222 22.78 13.92 2.01
C GLU A 222 21.63 13.22 1.29
N ASP A 223 21.74 13.10 -0.03
CA ASP A 223 20.80 12.33 -0.84
C ASP A 223 20.79 10.85 -0.41
N THR A 224 19.59 10.27 -0.27
CA THR A 224 19.47 8.82 -0.05
C THR A 224 19.67 8.09 -1.37
N TYR A 225 20.64 7.18 -1.42
CA TYR A 225 20.95 6.36 -2.59
C TYR A 225 20.67 4.87 -2.34
N ILE A 226 19.78 4.29 -3.14
CA ILE A 226 19.44 2.85 -3.10
C ILE A 226 19.85 2.23 -4.43
N THR A 227 20.51 1.07 -4.39
CA THR A 227 20.81 0.27 -5.58
C THR A 227 20.36 -1.17 -5.37
N CYS A 228 19.61 -1.71 -6.33
CA CYS A 228 19.21 -3.10 -6.34
C CYS A 228 19.42 -3.73 -7.72
N GLU A 229 19.77 -5.02 -7.74
CA GLU A 229 19.88 -5.82 -8.97
C GLU A 229 18.97 -7.02 -8.90
N PHE A 230 18.19 -7.25 -9.95
CA PHE A 230 17.27 -8.38 -10.03
C PHE A 230 16.92 -8.71 -11.48
N TRP A 231 16.36 -9.90 -11.69
CA TRP A 231 15.72 -10.29 -12.94
C TRP A 231 14.26 -9.86 -12.91
N VAL A 232 13.78 -9.32 -14.02
CA VAL A 232 12.36 -9.00 -14.25
C VAL A 232 11.87 -9.71 -15.50
N GLY A 233 10.70 -10.32 -15.42
CA GLY A 233 10.00 -11.02 -16.50
C GLY A 233 8.52 -10.63 -16.55
N PHE A 234 7.73 -11.36 -17.34
CA PHE A 234 6.28 -11.15 -17.40
C PHE A 234 5.54 -11.56 -16.12
N PHE A 235 6.14 -12.40 -15.28
CA PHE A 235 5.51 -12.93 -14.07
C PHE A 235 5.86 -12.13 -12.80
N ASP A 236 6.54 -11.00 -12.96
CA ASP A 236 6.82 -10.05 -11.88
C ASP A 236 5.67 -9.05 -11.78
N PHE A 237 4.86 -9.18 -10.73
CA PHE A 237 3.63 -8.41 -10.57
C PHE A 237 3.86 -7.22 -9.63
N PRO A 238 3.58 -5.97 -10.03
CA PRO A 238 4.06 -4.78 -9.32
C PRO A 238 3.46 -4.62 -7.91
N MET A 239 2.24 -5.11 -7.67
CA MET A 239 1.64 -5.08 -6.34
C MET A 239 2.37 -5.98 -5.31
N ILE A 240 3.20 -6.90 -5.78
CA ILE A 240 3.84 -7.94 -4.95
C ILE A 240 5.37 -7.86 -5.05
N ASP A 241 5.89 -7.81 -6.28
CA ASP A 241 7.31 -7.76 -6.62
C ASP A 241 7.73 -6.29 -6.74
N ASN A 242 7.95 -5.65 -5.58
CA ASN A 242 8.37 -4.25 -5.48
C ASN A 242 9.52 -4.06 -4.49
N THR A 243 10.22 -2.96 -4.66
CA THR A 243 11.25 -2.46 -3.74
C THR A 243 10.60 -1.47 -2.78
N ARG A 244 10.83 -1.68 -1.47
CA ARG A 244 10.42 -0.75 -0.42
C ARG A 244 11.33 0.48 -0.41
N LEU A 245 10.73 1.65 -0.34
CA LEU A 245 11.40 2.94 -0.22
C LEU A 245 11.05 3.59 1.12
N SER A 246 11.74 4.68 1.45
CA SER A 246 11.36 5.51 2.60
C SER A 246 9.96 6.11 2.42
N HIS A 247 9.33 6.52 3.53
CA HIS A 247 8.01 7.19 3.55
C HIS A 247 6.83 6.32 3.10
N ASP A 248 6.87 5.02 3.41
CA ASP A 248 5.85 4.04 2.99
C ASP A 248 5.55 4.13 1.49
N GLN A 249 6.61 4.18 0.69
CA GLN A 249 6.54 4.19 -0.77
C GLN A 249 7.18 2.92 -1.33
N ARG A 250 6.77 2.59 -2.54
CA ARG A 250 7.14 1.39 -3.25
C ARG A 250 7.54 1.76 -4.65
N SER A 251 8.51 1.04 -5.20
CA SER A 251 8.77 1.09 -6.64
C SER A 251 8.83 -0.30 -7.23
N ALA A 252 8.26 -0.47 -8.41
CA ALA A 252 8.29 -1.71 -9.17
C ALA A 252 8.75 -1.44 -10.61
N ILE A 253 9.48 -2.38 -11.19
CA ILE A 253 9.76 -2.40 -12.62
C ILE A 253 9.04 -3.61 -13.20
N VAL A 254 8.34 -3.40 -14.32
CA VAL A 254 7.61 -4.45 -15.03
C VAL A 254 7.96 -4.44 -16.51
N ILE A 255 7.97 -5.62 -17.13
CA ILE A 255 8.07 -5.74 -18.60
C ILE A 255 6.65 -5.70 -19.17
N THR A 256 6.34 -4.67 -19.96
CA THR A 256 5.03 -4.52 -20.62
C THR A 256 5.01 -5.17 -21.99
N ASN A 257 6.17 -5.25 -22.66
CA ASN A 257 6.33 -5.96 -23.92
C ASN A 257 7.76 -6.51 -24.08
N PHE A 258 7.89 -7.64 -24.76
CA PHE A 258 9.19 -8.26 -25.08
C PHE A 258 9.06 -8.91 -26.46
N THR A 259 9.91 -8.47 -27.38
CA THR A 259 9.99 -8.93 -28.78
C THR A 259 11.38 -9.50 -29.05
N GLU A 260 11.70 -9.85 -30.28
CA GLU A 260 13.04 -10.36 -30.62
C GLU A 260 14.12 -9.26 -30.57
N SER A 261 13.76 -8.01 -30.83
CA SER A 261 14.71 -6.88 -30.93
C SER A 261 14.55 -5.83 -29.85
N THR A 262 13.40 -5.77 -29.18
CA THR A 262 13.11 -4.74 -28.18
C THR A 262 12.33 -5.26 -26.98
N ALA A 263 12.49 -4.59 -25.85
CA ALA A 263 11.61 -4.72 -24.68
C ALA A 263 11.13 -3.36 -24.18
N ASN A 264 9.87 -3.29 -23.75
CA ASN A 264 9.31 -2.14 -23.08
C ASN A 264 9.24 -2.43 -21.58
N VAL A 265 9.83 -1.54 -20.80
CA VAL A 265 9.78 -1.57 -19.33
C VAL A 265 9.03 -0.36 -18.83
N THR A 266 8.26 -0.54 -17.75
CA THR A 266 7.62 0.55 -17.03
C THR A 266 8.06 0.50 -15.59
N LEU A 267 8.51 1.65 -15.07
CA LEU A 267 8.80 1.82 -13.66
C LEU A 267 7.64 2.57 -13.04
N LEU A 268 7.16 2.06 -11.92
CA LEU A 268 6.10 2.65 -11.12
C LEU A 268 6.66 3.05 -9.76
N GLU A 269 6.16 4.16 -9.23
CA GLU A 269 6.29 4.57 -7.83
C GLU A 269 4.91 4.79 -7.25
N PHE A 270 4.62 4.23 -6.07
CA PHE A 270 3.29 4.28 -5.48
C PHE A 270 3.33 4.15 -3.95
N PRO A 271 2.26 4.57 -3.24
CA PRO A 271 2.17 4.39 -1.79
C PRO A 271 2.08 2.91 -1.39
N GLY A 272 2.68 2.54 -0.27
CA GLY A 272 2.69 1.17 0.27
C GLY A 272 1.30 0.62 0.55
N SER A 273 0.33 1.49 0.84
CA SER A 273 -1.08 1.14 0.99
C SER A 273 -1.73 0.49 -0.24
N HIS A 274 -1.13 0.64 -1.43
CA HIS A 274 -1.60 0.07 -2.69
C HIS A 274 -0.84 -1.19 -3.11
N ALA A 275 0.21 -1.56 -2.36
CA ALA A 275 0.80 -2.89 -2.49
C ALA A 275 -0.18 -3.94 -1.91
N SER A 276 -0.15 -5.15 -2.48
CA SER A 276 -1.01 -6.26 -2.06
C SER A 276 -0.88 -6.55 -0.55
N LEU A 277 -1.94 -7.15 0.03
CA LEU A 277 -2.21 -7.47 1.45
C LEU A 277 -1.14 -8.26 2.23
N LYS A 278 0.08 -8.41 1.70
CA LYS A 278 1.18 -9.08 2.40
C LYS A 278 1.66 -8.30 3.63
N GLU A 279 1.26 -7.04 3.81
CA GLU A 279 1.85 -6.18 4.83
C GLU A 279 0.81 -5.64 5.80
N LYS A 280 0.84 -6.22 7.01
CA LYS A 280 0.33 -5.53 8.19
C LYS A 280 1.07 -4.18 8.25
N PRO A 281 0.37 -3.02 8.27
CA PRO A 281 1.03 -1.80 8.67
C PRO A 281 1.65 -2.06 10.04
N TYR A 282 2.95 -1.82 10.19
CA TYR A 282 3.60 -2.05 11.48
C TYR A 282 2.89 -1.17 12.50
N LEU A 283 2.62 -1.73 13.69
CA LEU A 283 1.92 -1.04 14.77
C LEU A 283 2.55 0.35 15.02
N GLN A 284 3.87 0.45 14.84
CA GLN A 284 4.65 1.68 14.96
C GLN A 284 4.23 2.79 13.99
N GLU A 285 3.93 2.47 12.73
CA GLU A 285 3.50 3.44 11.70
C GLU A 285 2.05 3.86 11.88
N VAL A 286 1.18 2.94 12.31
CA VAL A 286 -0.19 3.27 12.72
C VAL A 286 -0.15 4.21 13.94
N ILE A 287 0.72 3.94 14.91
CA ILE A 287 0.94 4.79 16.08
C ILE A 287 1.51 6.15 15.67
N GLU A 288 2.48 6.20 14.75
CA GLU A 288 3.02 7.46 14.22
C GLU A 288 1.97 8.28 13.47
N ASN A 289 1.14 7.65 12.64
CA ASN A 289 0.05 8.31 11.95
C ASN A 289 -1.01 8.82 12.92
N LEU A 290 -1.38 8.03 13.95
CA LEU A 290 -2.26 8.49 15.02
C LEU A 290 -1.68 9.68 15.79
N ASN A 291 -0.37 9.67 16.05
CA ASN A 291 0.32 10.77 16.72
C ASN A 291 0.38 12.03 15.83
N LYS A 292 0.60 11.88 14.52
CA LYS A 292 0.58 12.99 13.55
C LYS A 292 -0.82 13.60 13.40
N THR A 293 -1.86 12.76 13.27
CA THR A 293 -3.25 13.21 13.20
C THR A 293 -3.71 13.86 14.51
N GLY A 294 -3.30 13.33 15.67
CA GLY A 294 -3.57 13.92 16.97
C GLY A 294 -2.96 15.32 17.17
N LYS A 295 -1.73 15.55 16.65
CA LYS A 295 -1.08 16.87 16.69
C LYS A 295 -1.76 17.89 15.78
N SER A 296 -2.16 17.49 14.56
CA SER A 296 -2.89 18.34 13.62
C SER A 296 -4.24 18.85 14.17
N LEU A 297 -4.97 18.00 14.90
CA LEU A 297 -6.24 18.37 15.55
C LEU A 297 -6.05 19.26 16.80
N GLY A 298 -4.89 19.19 17.46
CA GLY A 298 -4.54 20.04 18.59
C GLY A 298 -4.20 21.48 18.18
N GLU A 299 -3.50 21.66 17.06
CA GLU A 299 -3.10 22.98 16.56
C GLU A 299 -4.28 23.76 15.95
N SER A 300 -5.29 23.08 15.41
CA SER A 300 -6.51 23.72 14.90
C SER A 300 -7.41 24.29 16.01
N LYS A 301 -7.21 23.93 17.28
CA LYS A 301 -8.01 24.43 18.42
C LYS A 301 -7.33 25.55 19.22
N MET A 302 -6.13 25.98 18.82
CA MET A 302 -5.40 27.11 19.42
C MET A 302 -5.32 28.35 18.50
N LYS A 303 -6.23 28.47 17.53
CA LYS A 303 -6.48 29.72 16.80
C LYS A 303 -7.90 30.21 17.06
#